data_AF-A0A1F4N2J8-F1
#
_entry.id   AF-A0A1F4N2J8-F1
#
_cell.length_a   1.000
_cell.length_b   1.000
_cell.length_c   1.000
_cell.angle_alpha   90.00
_cell.angle_beta   90.00
_cell.angle_gamma   90.00
#
_symmetry.space_group_name_H-M   'P 1'
#
loop_
_entity.id
_entity.type
_entity.pdbx_description
1 polymer ?
#
loop_
_entity_poly.entity_id
_entity_poly.type
_entity_poly.pdbx_seq_one_letter_code
_entity_poly.pdbx_strand_id
1 'polypeptide(L)'
;MAYLAGAIENAPDGGHQWREEISRFLQQELGHAVFNPCLEENHLLTSEEFRKFRQWKSTDLARFRKVVHRIIHKDIGMLIEQVDYIICLWDENVLNGGGTQGELTMAFWHQVPVYMVTKIPLTQISSWIIGCTSEIFQDFDSLKVFLRSHFPENT
;
A
#
# COMPACT_ATOMS: atom_id res chain seq x y z
N MET A 1 6.16 -9.68 7.77
CA MET A 1 5.44 -9.43 6.52
C MET A 1 5.42 -7.93 6.23
N ALA A 2 5.74 -7.56 4.99
CA ALA A 2 5.65 -6.18 4.49
C ALA A 2 4.31 -5.94 3.78
N TYR A 3 3.71 -4.77 3.97
CA TYR A 3 2.54 -4.32 3.19
C TYR A 3 2.93 -3.26 2.17
N LEU A 4 2.43 -3.37 0.93
CA LEU A 4 2.75 -2.45 -0.17
C LEU A 4 1.63 -1.44 -0.44
N ALA A 5 1.71 -0.28 0.23
CA ALA A 5 0.78 0.82 0.11
C ALA A 5 1.13 1.76 -1.06
N GLY A 6 0.11 2.36 -1.67
CA GLY A 6 0.26 3.30 -2.80
C GLY A 6 -0.92 3.23 -3.77
N ALA A 7 -0.94 4.11 -4.77
CA ALA A 7 -2.05 4.21 -5.70
C ALA A 7 -2.31 2.89 -6.46
N ILE A 8 -3.59 2.62 -6.72
CA ILE A 8 -4.08 1.54 -7.58
C ILE A 8 -5.01 2.13 -8.64
N GLU A 9 -6.10 2.79 -8.25
CA GLU A 9 -7.11 3.32 -9.18
C GLU A 9 -6.54 4.31 -10.22
N ASN A 10 -5.59 5.15 -9.81
CA ASN A 10 -5.00 6.21 -10.65
C ASN A 10 -3.59 5.89 -11.14
N ALA A 11 -3.01 4.74 -10.78
CA ALA A 11 -1.63 4.43 -11.12
C ALA A 11 -1.48 4.01 -12.59
N PRO A 12 -0.35 4.35 -13.26
CA PRO A 12 -0.10 4.13 -14.70
C PRO A 12 0.13 2.66 -15.10
N ASP A 13 -0.35 1.71 -14.31
CA ASP A 13 -0.39 0.27 -14.58
C ASP A 13 -1.21 -0.44 -13.49
N GLY A 14 -2.08 0.27 -12.76
CA GLY A 14 -2.71 -0.26 -11.54
C GLY A 14 -1.75 -0.39 -10.35
N GLY A 15 -0.51 0.09 -10.47
CA GLY A 15 0.52 0.03 -9.43
C GLY A 15 1.19 -1.34 -9.32
N HIS A 16 1.22 -2.13 -10.40
CA HIS A 16 1.72 -3.50 -10.42
C HIS A 16 3.25 -3.57 -10.45
N GLN A 17 3.90 -2.85 -11.37
CA GLN A 17 5.31 -3.01 -11.69
C GLN A 17 6.23 -2.79 -10.49
N TRP A 18 6.07 -1.68 -9.78
CA TRP A 18 6.93 -1.38 -8.62
C TRP A 18 6.67 -2.37 -7.47
N ARG A 19 5.42 -2.80 -7.28
CA ARG A 19 5.07 -3.77 -6.26
C ARG A 19 5.68 -5.14 -6.55
N GLU A 20 5.70 -5.57 -7.81
CA GLU A 20 6.37 -6.81 -8.22
C GLU A 20 7.88 -6.73 -8.00
N GLU A 21 8.51 -5.61 -8.35
CA GLU A 21 9.94 -5.40 -8.14
C GLU A 21 10.30 -5.47 -6.65
N ILE A 22 9.58 -4.71 -5.81
CA ILE A 22 9.82 -4.69 -4.36
C ILE A 22 9.46 -6.02 -3.71
N SER A 23 8.39 -6.68 -4.15
CA SER A 23 8.05 -8.02 -3.64
C SER A 23 9.19 -8.99 -3.88
N ARG A 24 9.79 -8.99 -5.08
CA ARG A 24 10.92 -9.85 -5.42
C ARG A 24 12.13 -9.55 -4.53
N PHE A 25 12.49 -8.29 -4.36
CA PHE A 25 13.58 -7.88 -3.47
C PHE A 25 13.36 -8.38 -2.05
N LEU A 26 12.19 -8.10 -1.46
CA LEU A 26 11.87 -8.49 -0.09
C LEU A 26 11.90 -10.00 0.12
N GLN A 27 11.36 -10.76 -0.84
CA GLN A 27 11.30 -12.21 -0.74
C GLN A 27 12.66 -12.88 -0.96
N GLN A 28 13.43 -12.41 -1.95
CA GLN A 28 14.66 -13.07 -2.38
C GLN A 28 15.89 -12.63 -1.59
N GLU A 29 15.94 -11.37 -1.14
CA GLU A 29 17.10 -10.83 -0.43
C GLU A 29 16.89 -10.71 1.08
N LEU A 30 15.65 -10.52 1.55
CA LEU A 30 15.38 -10.42 3.00
C LEU A 30 14.60 -11.61 3.55
N GLY A 31 14.09 -12.50 2.69
CA GLY A 31 13.24 -13.62 3.10
C GLY A 31 11.89 -13.19 3.69
N HIS A 32 11.44 -11.96 3.44
CA HIS A 32 10.22 -11.41 4.01
C HIS A 32 8.99 -11.81 3.20
N ALA A 33 7.91 -12.22 3.88
CA ALA A 33 6.58 -12.32 3.27
C ALA A 33 6.06 -10.94 2.87
N VAL A 34 5.25 -10.88 1.81
CA VAL A 34 4.75 -9.62 1.23
C VAL A 34 3.24 -9.71 1.00
N PHE A 35 2.52 -8.70 1.48
CA PHE A 35 1.13 -8.46 1.15
C PHE A 35 1.05 -7.38 0.05
N ASN A 36 0.55 -7.78 -1.12
CA ASN A 36 0.37 -6.90 -2.28
C ASN A 36 -1.14 -6.72 -2.56
N PRO A 37 -1.74 -5.56 -2.21
CA PRO A 37 -3.17 -5.32 -2.38
C PRO A 37 -3.66 -5.53 -3.83
N CYS A 38 -2.84 -5.25 -4.84
CA CYS A 38 -3.21 -5.42 -6.25
C CYS A 38 -3.47 -6.89 -6.63
N LEU A 39 -2.83 -7.85 -5.95
CA LEU A 39 -3.07 -9.29 -6.19
C LEU A 39 -4.28 -9.78 -5.38
N GLU A 40 -4.47 -9.21 -4.19
CA GLU A 40 -5.46 -9.65 -3.23
C GLU A 40 -6.90 -9.24 -3.57
N GLU A 41 -7.08 -8.15 -4.33
CA GLU A 41 -8.39 -7.76 -4.87
C GLU A 41 -8.97 -8.86 -5.79
N ASN A 42 -8.12 -9.54 -6.57
CA ASN A 42 -8.56 -10.62 -7.47
C ASN A 42 -9.11 -11.83 -6.72
N HIS A 43 -8.65 -12.07 -5.49
CA HIS A 43 -9.12 -13.15 -4.64
C HIS A 43 -10.37 -12.80 -3.83
N LEU A 44 -10.65 -11.50 -3.64
CA LEU A 44 -11.78 -11.02 -2.84
C LEU A 44 -13.06 -10.85 -3.67
N LEU A 45 -12.93 -10.51 -4.96
CA LEU A 45 -14.07 -10.20 -5.82
C LEU A 45 -14.58 -11.44 -6.55
N THR A 46 -15.90 -11.60 -6.59
CA THR A 46 -16.53 -12.57 -7.51
C THR A 46 -16.34 -12.12 -8.97
N SER A 47 -16.47 -13.05 -9.93
CA SER A 47 -16.35 -12.72 -11.36
C SER A 47 -17.38 -11.69 -11.86
N GLU A 48 -18.53 -11.55 -11.20
CA GLU A 48 -19.47 -10.47 -11.50
C GLU A 48 -18.95 -9.13 -10.96
N GLU A 49 -18.53 -9.10 -9.70
CA GLU A 49 -18.02 -7.90 -9.06
C GLU A 49 -16.81 -7.36 -9.79
N PHE A 50 -15.84 -8.22 -10.15
CA PHE A 50 -14.68 -7.81 -10.94
C PHE A 50 -15.07 -7.06 -12.23
N ARG A 51 -16.13 -7.50 -12.92
CA ARG A 51 -16.59 -6.89 -14.18
C ARG A 51 -17.44 -5.64 -14.00
N LYS A 52 -18.27 -5.58 -12.96
CA LYS A 52 -19.32 -4.56 -12.82
C LYS A 52 -19.06 -3.55 -11.70
N PHE A 53 -18.14 -3.83 -10.78
CA PHE A 53 -17.92 -3.05 -9.56
C PHE A 53 -17.78 -1.56 -9.85
N ARG A 54 -16.90 -1.18 -10.78
CA ARG A 54 -16.68 0.24 -11.11
C ARG A 54 -17.94 0.92 -11.67
N GLN A 55 -18.77 0.20 -12.42
CA GLN A 55 -20.03 0.72 -12.96
C GLN A 55 -21.04 1.00 -11.85
N TRP A 56 -21.08 0.18 -10.79
CA TRP A 56 -22.01 0.37 -9.67
C TRP A 56 -21.82 1.67 -8.92
N LYS A 57 -20.66 2.33 -9.04
CA LYS A 57 -20.43 3.67 -8.47
C LYS A 57 -21.47 4.69 -8.94
N SER A 58 -21.99 4.55 -10.17
CA SER A 58 -23.06 5.40 -10.71
C SER A 58 -24.42 4.72 -10.81
N THR A 59 -24.48 3.39 -10.88
CA THR A 59 -25.73 2.66 -11.14
C THR A 59 -26.34 1.95 -9.93
N ASP A 60 -25.53 1.59 -8.92
CA ASP A 60 -25.98 0.93 -7.68
C ASP A 60 -24.98 1.20 -6.54
N LEU A 61 -25.09 2.40 -5.97
CA LEU A 61 -24.15 2.86 -4.95
C LEU A 61 -24.18 2.00 -3.68
N ALA A 62 -25.33 1.40 -3.35
CA ALA A 62 -25.45 0.52 -2.20
C ALA A 62 -24.62 -0.76 -2.39
N ARG A 63 -24.67 -1.37 -3.57
CA ARG A 63 -23.86 -2.54 -3.91
C ARG A 63 -22.38 -2.19 -4.03
N PHE A 64 -22.04 -1.04 -4.61
CA PHE A 64 -20.67 -0.52 -4.65
C PHE A 64 -20.06 -0.41 -3.24
N ARG A 65 -20.78 0.24 -2.31
CA ARG A 65 -20.33 0.40 -0.91
C ARG A 65 -20.10 -0.94 -0.22
N LYS A 66 -20.97 -1.92 -0.42
CA LYS A 66 -20.79 -3.26 0.17
C LYS A 66 -19.49 -3.92 -0.28
N VAL A 67 -19.09 -3.75 -1.55
CA VAL A 67 -17.81 -4.27 -2.05
C VAL A 67 -16.64 -3.50 -1.43
N VAL A 68 -16.68 -2.16 -1.45
CA VAL A 68 -15.63 -1.31 -0.86
C VAL A 68 -15.44 -1.62 0.63
N HIS A 69 -16.51 -1.81 1.40
CA HIS A 69 -16.40 -2.17 2.82
C HIS A 69 -15.64 -3.48 3.03
N ARG A 70 -15.82 -4.48 2.16
CA ARG A 70 -15.06 -5.74 2.25
C ARG A 70 -13.58 -5.54 1.92
N ILE A 71 -13.28 -4.70 0.93
CA ILE A 71 -11.89 -4.33 0.59
C ILE A 71 -11.24 -3.65 1.81
N ILE A 72 -11.88 -2.60 2.35
CA ILE A 72 -11.40 -1.88 3.53
C ILE A 72 -11.18 -2.83 4.71
N HIS A 73 -12.14 -3.69 5.02
CA HIS A 73 -12.01 -4.64 6.13
C HIS A 73 -10.85 -5.61 5.94
N LYS A 74 -10.64 -6.12 4.72
CA LYS A 74 -9.52 -7.02 4.42
C LYS A 74 -8.19 -6.27 4.54
N ASP A 75 -8.05 -5.14 3.88
CA ASP A 75 -6.78 -4.41 3.81
C ASP A 75 -6.38 -3.86 5.18
N ILE A 76 -7.29 -3.20 5.89
CA ILE A 76 -7.01 -2.67 7.23
C ILE A 76 -6.82 -3.80 8.24
N GLY A 77 -7.61 -4.88 8.17
CA GLY A 77 -7.44 -6.04 9.04
C GLY A 77 -6.06 -6.68 8.89
N MET A 78 -5.63 -6.92 7.65
CA MET A 78 -4.28 -7.44 7.37
C MET A 78 -3.19 -6.50 7.88
N LEU A 79 -3.34 -5.20 7.62
CA LEU A 79 -2.39 -4.16 8.03
C LEU A 79 -2.18 -4.12 9.55
N ILE A 80 -3.25 -4.22 10.34
CA ILE A 80 -3.15 -4.05 11.81
C ILE A 80 -2.85 -5.36 12.55
N GLU A 81 -3.14 -6.53 11.96
CA GLU A 81 -3.03 -7.82 12.66
C GLU A 81 -1.76 -8.61 12.30
N GLN A 82 -1.23 -8.43 11.09
CA GLN A 82 -0.23 -9.37 10.53
C GLN A 82 0.99 -8.71 9.90
N VAL A 83 0.97 -7.39 9.69
CA VAL A 83 2.03 -6.66 9.01
C VAL A 83 3.01 -6.09 10.02
N ASP A 84 4.30 -6.32 9.77
CA ASP A 84 5.38 -5.81 10.62
C ASP A 84 5.81 -4.40 10.22
N TYR A 85 5.66 -4.05 8.94
CA TYR A 85 5.98 -2.72 8.40
C TYR A 85 5.33 -2.46 7.04
N ILE A 86 5.21 -1.19 6.68
CA ILE A 86 4.65 -0.74 5.41
C ILE A 86 5.75 -0.13 4.54
N ILE A 87 5.74 -0.46 3.25
CA ILE A 87 6.42 0.31 2.20
C ILE A 87 5.35 1.07 1.42
N CYS A 88 5.45 2.39 1.40
CA CYS A 88 4.48 3.26 0.74
C CYS A 88 5.13 3.99 -0.44
N LEU A 89 4.64 3.78 -1.66
CA LEU A 89 4.96 4.68 -2.77
C LEU A 89 3.98 5.86 -2.75
N TRP A 90 4.50 7.05 -2.48
CA TRP A 90 3.74 8.30 -2.45
C TRP A 90 4.11 9.17 -3.66
N ASP A 91 3.31 9.07 -4.72
CA ASP A 91 3.45 9.83 -5.97
C ASP A 91 2.20 10.68 -6.25
N GLU A 92 2.12 11.34 -7.41
CA GLU A 92 0.99 12.22 -7.74
C GLU A 92 -0.34 11.44 -7.83
N ASN A 93 -0.28 10.12 -8.07
CA ASN A 93 -1.44 9.26 -8.25
C ASN A 93 -2.16 8.98 -6.93
N VAL A 94 -1.47 9.08 -5.79
CA VAL A 94 -2.11 8.91 -4.47
C VAL A 94 -2.98 10.10 -4.07
N LEU A 95 -2.73 11.29 -4.64
CA LEU A 95 -3.38 12.54 -4.21
C LEU A 95 -4.89 12.55 -4.44
N ASN A 96 -5.37 11.79 -5.44
CA ASN A 96 -6.79 11.65 -5.76
C ASN A 96 -7.43 10.39 -5.13
N GLY A 97 -6.66 9.62 -4.34
CA GLY A 97 -7.13 8.45 -3.61
C GLY A 97 -7.50 8.76 -2.16
N GLY A 98 -8.20 7.82 -1.51
CA GLY A 98 -8.42 7.85 -0.05
C GLY A 98 -7.87 6.63 0.69
N GLY A 99 -7.51 5.57 -0.03
CA GLY A 99 -7.06 4.30 0.55
C GLY A 99 -5.74 4.46 1.30
N THR A 100 -4.68 4.88 0.59
CA THR A 100 -3.33 5.02 1.14
C THR A 100 -3.28 5.99 2.33
N GLN A 101 -4.01 7.11 2.27
CA GLN A 101 -4.14 8.04 3.39
C GLN A 101 -4.70 7.34 4.65
N GLY A 102 -5.75 6.53 4.46
CA GLY A 102 -6.38 5.76 5.53
C GLY A 102 -5.45 4.69 6.09
N GLU A 103 -4.79 3.94 5.21
CA GLU A 103 -3.78 2.93 5.58
C GLU A 103 -2.67 3.52 6.44
N LEU A 104 -2.07 4.65 6.03
CA LEU A 104 -0.98 5.28 6.78
C LEU A 104 -1.44 5.81 8.14
N THR A 105 -2.65 6.37 8.22
CA THR A 105 -3.21 6.85 9.48
C THR A 105 -3.44 5.69 10.46
N MET A 106 -3.95 4.56 9.97
CA MET A 106 -4.14 3.35 10.77
C MET A 106 -2.81 2.74 11.19
N ALA A 107 -1.82 2.68 10.29
CA ALA A 107 -0.49 2.20 10.61
C ALA A 107 0.15 2.99 11.75
N PHE A 108 0.10 4.32 11.68
CA PHE A 108 0.56 5.20 12.75
C PHE A 108 -0.15 4.92 14.07
N TRP A 109 -1.48 4.84 14.05
CA TRP A 109 -2.27 4.58 15.26
C TRP A 109 -1.94 3.24 15.92
N HIS A 110 -1.64 2.22 15.11
CA HIS A 110 -1.25 0.88 15.54
C HIS A 110 0.26 0.69 15.70
N GLN A 111 1.06 1.76 15.60
CA GLN A 111 2.52 1.73 15.75
C GLN A 111 3.23 0.81 14.74
N VAL A 112 2.64 0.61 13.57
CA VAL A 112 3.27 -0.10 12.45
C VAL A 112 4.17 0.90 11.70
N PRO A 113 5.48 0.63 11.57
CA PRO A 113 6.41 1.54 10.92
C PRO A 113 6.10 1.69 9.43
N VAL A 114 6.24 2.91 8.92
CA VAL A 114 5.96 3.29 7.53
C VAL A 114 7.22 3.82 6.89
N TYR A 115 7.70 3.12 5.86
CA TYR A 115 8.81 3.54 5.02
C TYR A 115 8.26 4.09 3.71
N MET A 116 8.31 5.41 3.56
CA MET A 116 7.75 6.11 2.39
C MET A 116 8.81 6.34 1.33
N VAL A 117 8.49 6.06 0.07
CA VAL A 117 9.26 6.47 -1.11
C VAL A 117 8.48 7.55 -1.83
N THR A 118 9.10 8.71 -2.06
CA THR A 118 8.45 9.84 -2.74
C THR A 118 9.45 10.67 -3.52
N LYS A 119 9.04 11.11 -4.71
CA LYS A 119 9.72 12.17 -5.48
C LYS A 119 9.03 13.54 -5.33
N ILE A 120 7.87 13.57 -4.68
CA ILE A 120 7.14 14.81 -4.39
C ILE A 120 7.92 15.57 -3.31
N PRO A 121 8.20 16.87 -3.48
CA PRO A 121 8.79 17.69 -2.43
C PRO A 121 7.96 17.64 -1.15
N LEU A 122 8.61 17.42 0.00
CA LEU A 122 7.90 17.26 1.29
C LEU A 122 7.00 18.46 1.63
N THR A 123 7.35 19.66 1.16
CA THR A 123 6.52 20.87 1.32
C THR A 123 5.17 20.81 0.62
N GLN A 124 4.97 19.84 -0.29
CA GLN A 124 3.72 19.60 -1.00
C GLN A 124 2.95 18.39 -0.44
N ILE A 125 3.54 17.64 0.49
CA ILE A 125 2.88 16.51 1.16
C ILE A 125 2.23 17.03 2.43
N SER A 126 0.99 16.62 2.69
CA SER A 126 0.27 17.00 3.91
C SER A 126 1.09 16.65 5.16
N SER A 127 1.19 17.59 6.11
CA SER A 127 1.85 17.35 7.39
C SER A 127 1.25 16.17 8.15
N TRP A 128 -0.04 15.88 7.96
CA TRP A 128 -0.70 14.69 8.52
C TRP A 128 -0.05 13.40 8.02
N ILE A 129 0.22 13.34 6.72
CA ILE A 129 0.81 12.17 6.07
C ILE A 129 2.28 12.03 6.46
N ILE A 130 3.04 13.13 6.46
CA ILE A 130 4.44 13.11 6.92
C ILE A 130 4.50 12.61 8.37
N GLY A 131 3.59 13.07 9.24
CA GLY A 131 3.51 12.62 10.63
C GLY A 131 3.21 11.13 10.81
N CYS A 132 2.70 10.44 9.79
CA CYS A 132 2.47 9.00 9.81
C CYS A 132 3.71 8.18 9.39
N THR A 133 4.78 8.82 8.91
CA THR A 133 5.98 8.12 8.39
C THR A 133 7.03 7.88 9.47
N SER A 134 7.74 6.76 9.38
CA SER A 134 8.92 6.46 10.19
C SER A 134 10.20 6.94 9.49
N GLU A 135 10.32 6.69 8.18
CA GLU A 135 11.43 7.17 7.35
C GLU A 135 10.91 7.51 5.94
N ILE A 136 11.60 8.45 5.27
CA ILE A 136 11.26 8.88 3.90
C ILE A 136 12.49 8.80 2.99
N PHE A 137 12.30 8.20 1.82
CA PHE A 137 13.32 7.94 0.81
C PHE A 137 12.97 8.60 -0.52
N GLN A 138 13.98 9.00 -1.29
CA GLN A 138 13.79 9.62 -2.61
C GLN A 138 13.57 8.58 -3.74
N ASP A 139 14.00 7.35 -3.51
CA ASP A 139 13.92 6.26 -4.46
C ASP A 139 13.92 4.89 -3.76
N PHE A 140 13.62 3.84 -4.52
CA PHE A 140 13.62 2.48 -4.01
C PHE A 140 15.02 1.94 -3.71
N ASP A 141 16.07 2.46 -4.33
CA ASP A 141 17.42 1.97 -4.10
C ASP A 141 17.94 2.38 -2.72
N SER A 142 17.71 3.64 -2.32
CA SER A 142 17.99 4.13 -0.98
C SER A 142 17.16 3.41 0.09
N LEU A 143 15.89 3.11 -0.19
CA LEU A 143 15.07 2.24 0.67
C LEU A 143 15.68 0.84 0.81
N LYS A 144 16.05 0.17 -0.29
CA LYS A 144 16.64 -1.18 -0.27
C LYS A 144 17.93 -1.21 0.56
N VAL A 145 18.78 -0.19 0.46
CA VAL A 145 19.99 -0.06 1.27
C VAL A 145 19.65 0.02 2.76
N PHE A 146 18.68 0.86 3.14
CA PHE A 146 18.21 0.95 4.51
C PHE A 146 17.64 -0.38 5.03
N LEU A 147 16.80 -1.06 4.25
CA LEU A 147 16.16 -2.31 4.69
C LEU A 147 17.19 -3.43 4.94
N ARG A 148 18.24 -3.53 4.11
CA ARG A 148 19.32 -4.52 4.33
C ARG A 148 20.08 -4.28 5.64
N SER A 149 20.28 -3.02 6.03
CA SER A 149 20.96 -2.71 7.29
C SER A 149 20.04 -2.83 8.50
N HIS A 150 18.75 -2.52 8.32
CA HIS A 150 17.75 -2.55 9.39
C HIS A 150 17.25 -3.96 9.70
N PHE A 151 17.19 -4.84 8.70
CA PHE A 151 16.84 -6.24 8.81
C PHE A 151 18.00 -7.12 8.34
N PRO A 152 19.08 -7.22 9.13
CA PRO A 152 20.19 -8.10 8.77
C PRO A 152 19.70 -9.55 8.68
N GLU A 153 20.18 -10.31 7.69
CA GLU A 153 19.93 -11.74 7.62
C GLU A 153 20.32 -12.37 8.96
N ASN A 154 19.39 -13.12 9.58
CA ASN A 154 19.74 -13.97 10.71
C ASN A 154 20.82 -14.94 10.22
N THR A 155 22.05 -14.74 10.71
CA THR A 155 23.24 -15.52 10.33
C THR A 155 23.13 -16.95 10.83
#